data_AF-A0A7X4FM14-F1
#
_entry.id   AF-A0A7X4FM14-F1
#
_cell.length_a   1.000
_cell.length_b   1.000
_cell.length_c   1.000
_cell.angle_alpha   90.00
_cell.angle_beta   90.00
_cell.angle_gamma   90.00
#
_symmetry.space_group_name_H-M   'P 1'
#
loop_
_entity.id
_entity.type
_entity.pdbx_description
1 polymer ?
#
loop_
_entity_poly.entity_id
_entity_poly.type
_entity_poly.pdbx_seq_one_letter_code
_entity_poly.pdbx_strand_id
1 'polypeptide(L)'
;MAFPPRQPIFTPPAPELCIEIMSPSNSMDEMEEKKDLYMERGALEVWICEESGAISFWDIQGKISTSVLFPDFPESIHVPFEK
;
A
#
# COMPACT_ATOMS: atom_id res chain seq x y z
N MET A 1 3.01 -39.91 14.55
CA MET A 1 2.69 -38.58 15.11
C MET A 1 1.78 -37.87 14.11
N ALA A 2 0.56 -37.53 14.52
CA ALA A 2 -0.36 -36.74 13.70
C ALA A 2 -0.12 -35.25 13.99
N PHE A 3 0.06 -34.44 12.96
CA PHE A 3 0.10 -32.99 13.11
C PHE A 3 -1.27 -32.51 13.61
N PRO A 4 -1.33 -31.55 14.54
CA PRO A 4 -2.61 -30.96 14.92
C PRO A 4 -3.26 -30.33 13.68
N PRO A 5 -4.61 -30.35 13.58
CA PRO A 5 -5.31 -29.68 12.49
C PRO A 5 -4.89 -28.21 12.47
N ARG A 6 -4.53 -27.71 11.28
CA ARG A 6 -4.23 -26.29 11.11
C ARG A 6 -5.47 -25.51 11.57
N GLN A 7 -5.28 -24.60 12.52
CA GLN A 7 -6.35 -23.68 12.92
C GLN A 7 -6.82 -22.91 11.68
N PRO A 8 -8.11 -22.56 11.57
CA PRO A 8 -8.59 -21.78 10.43
C PRO A 8 -7.78 -20.48 10.36
N ILE A 9 -7.10 -20.28 9.24
CA ILE A 9 -6.36 -19.06 8.95
C ILE A 9 -7.38 -17.93 8.79
N PHE A 10 -7.59 -17.15 9.85
CA PHE A 10 -8.37 -15.92 9.75
C PHE A 10 -7.45 -14.87 9.14
N THR A 11 -7.62 -14.58 7.86
CA THR A 11 -6.95 -13.43 7.25
C THR A 11 -7.67 -12.18 7.75
N PRO A 12 -7.01 -11.30 8.54
CA PRO A 12 -7.62 -10.04 8.92
C PRO A 12 -7.96 -9.25 7.66
N PRO A 13 -8.99 -8.37 7.72
CA PRO A 13 -9.26 -7.43 6.64
C PRO A 13 -8.01 -6.59 6.36
N ALA A 14 -7.93 -6.05 5.14
CA ALA A 14 -6.85 -5.12 4.82
C ALA A 14 -6.89 -3.93 5.80
N PRO A 15 -5.71 -3.36 6.14
CA PRO A 15 -5.68 -2.13 6.93
C PRO A 15 -6.35 -0.99 6.18
N GLU A 16 -6.74 0.06 6.89
CA GLU A 16 -7.35 1.26 6.32
C GLU A 16 -6.42 1.97 5.32
N LEU A 17 -5.11 1.91 5.57
CA LEU A 17 -4.06 2.44 4.70
C LEU A 17 -3.04 1.34 4.37
N CYS A 18 -2.80 1.11 3.08
CA CYS A 18 -1.68 0.30 2.57
C CYS A 18 -0.63 1.20 1.92
N ILE A 19 0.65 1.00 2.22
CA ILE A 19 1.75 1.73 1.59
C ILE A 19 2.64 0.72 0.87
N GLU A 20 2.77 0.87 -0.44
CA GLU A 20 3.63 0.05 -1.28
C GLU A 20 4.84 0.89 -1.74
N ILE A 21 6.03 0.33 -1.56
CA ILE A 21 7.29 0.96 -2.00
C ILE A 21 7.71 0.29 -3.31
N MET A 22 7.88 1.09 -4.36
CA MET A 22 8.34 0.59 -5.64
C MET A 22 9.74 0.01 -5.50
N SER A 23 9.88 -1.23 -5.95
CA SER A 23 11.19 -1.84 -6.18
C SER A 23 11.55 -1.69 -7.66
N PRO A 24 12.84 -1.65 -8.04
CA PRO A 24 13.27 -1.58 -9.44
C PRO A 24 12.83 -2.80 -10.27
N SER A 25 12.29 -3.85 -9.64
CA SER A 25 11.74 -5.04 -10.29
C SER A 25 10.22 -5.05 -10.35
N ASN A 26 9.53 -4.11 -9.71
CA ASN A 26 8.07 -4.02 -9.75
C ASN A 26 7.61 -3.12 -10.90
N SER A 27 6.68 -3.65 -11.71
CA SER A 27 6.03 -2.89 -12.76
C SER A 27 4.85 -2.09 -12.20
N MET A 28 4.49 -0.99 -12.88
CA MET A 28 3.31 -0.20 -12.51
C MET A 28 2.01 -1.03 -12.57
N ASP A 29 1.90 -1.97 -13.51
CA ASP A 29 0.79 -2.93 -13.58
C ASP A 29 0.64 -3.78 -12.30
N GLU A 30 1.74 -4.27 -11.73
CA GLU A 30 1.69 -5.05 -10.48
C GLU A 30 1.22 -4.20 -9.30
N MET A 31 1.51 -2.90 -9.33
CA MET A 31 1.06 -1.96 -8.29
C MET A 31 -0.43 -1.66 -8.42
N GLU A 32 -0.95 -1.58 -9.64
CA GLU A 32 -2.40 -1.47 -9.88
C GLU A 32 -3.16 -2.72 -9.41
N GLU A 33 -2.64 -3.92 -9.71
CA GLU A 33 -3.25 -5.18 -9.25
C GLU A 33 -3.27 -5.27 -7.72
N LYS A 34 -2.15 -4.91 -7.05
CA LYS A 34 -2.07 -4.87 -5.58
C LYS A 34 -3.04 -3.85 -4.99
N LYS A 35 -3.09 -2.65 -5.56
CA LYS A 35 -4.02 -1.59 -5.15
C LYS A 35 -5.46 -2.09 -5.18
N ASP A 36 -5.89 -2.69 -6.28
CA ASP A 36 -7.24 -3.25 -6.41
C ASP A 36 -7.50 -4.30 -5.33
N LEU A 37 -6.57 -5.23 -5.14
CA LEU A 37 -6.70 -6.28 -4.14
C LEU A 37 -6.81 -5.74 -2.70
N TYR A 38 -6.09 -4.67 -2.36
CA TYR A 38 -6.20 -4.03 -1.05
C TYR A 38 -7.54 -3.31 -0.87
N MET A 39 -8.00 -2.59 -1.89
CA MET A 39 -9.30 -1.91 -1.87
C MET A 39 -10.45 -2.90 -1.76
N GLU A 40 -10.41 -4.00 -2.51
CA GLU A 40 -11.39 -5.10 -2.41
C GLU A 40 -11.43 -5.74 -1.02
N ARG A 41 -10.31 -5.68 -0.28
CA ARG A 41 -10.19 -6.20 1.09
C ARG A 41 -10.47 -5.19 2.20
N GLY A 42 -10.87 -3.97 1.85
CA GLY A 42 -11.30 -2.94 2.78
C GLY A 42 -10.28 -1.84 3.06
N ALA A 43 -9.21 -1.73 2.27
CA ALA A 43 -8.35 -0.55 2.33
C ALA A 43 -9.10 0.68 1.82
N LEU A 44 -9.03 1.77 2.57
CA LEU A 44 -9.59 3.06 2.20
C LEU A 44 -8.62 3.81 1.30
N GLU A 45 -7.32 3.72 1.63
CA GLU A 45 -6.26 4.37 0.85
C GLU A 45 -5.10 3.42 0.54
N VAL A 46 -4.51 3.63 -0.63
CA VAL A 46 -3.27 2.98 -1.05
C VAL A 46 -2.28 4.04 -1.49
N TRP A 47 -1.10 4.05 -0.91
CA TRP A 47 -0.03 4.97 -1.28
C TRP A 47 1.08 4.22 -2.00
N ILE A 48 1.58 4.82 -3.07
CA ILE A 48 2.70 4.28 -3.83
C ILE A 48 3.88 5.22 -3.66
N CYS A 49 4.95 4.74 -3.05
CA CYS A 49 6.20 5.47 -2.91
C CYS A 49 7.17 5.04 -4.01
N GLU A 50 7.58 5.98 -4.84
CA GLU A 50 8.61 5.79 -5.88
C GLU A 50 10.02 5.83 -5.27
N GLU A 51 11.02 5.32 -5.99
CA GLU A 51 12.43 5.39 -5.56
C GLU A 51 12.95 6.84 -5.39
N SER A 52 12.34 7.78 -6.11
CA SER A 52 12.62 9.22 -5.97
C SER A 52 12.12 9.81 -4.64
N GLY A 53 11.29 9.06 -3.91
CA GLY A 53 10.56 9.54 -2.74
C GLY A 53 9.28 10.29 -3.09
N ALA A 54 8.86 10.31 -4.36
CA ALA A 54 7.54 10.81 -4.75
C ALA A 54 6.45 9.84 -4.29
N ILE A 55 5.35 10.39 -3.79
CA ILE A 55 4.26 9.60 -3.23
C ILE A 55 2.98 9.89 -4.02
N SER A 56 2.40 8.83 -4.57
CA SER A 56 1.11 8.87 -5.24
C SER A 56 0.03 8.31 -4.32
N PHE A 57 -0.97 9.12 -4.03
CA PHE A 57 -2.11 8.75 -3.19
C PHE A 57 -3.26 8.22 -4.04
N TRP A 58 -3.89 7.15 -3.59
CA TRP A 58 -5.03 6.52 -4.25
C TRP A 58 -6.13 6.20 -3.23
N ASP A 59 -7.36 6.53 -3.59
CA ASP A 59 -8.59 6.17 -2.90
C ASP A 59 -9.44 5.25 -3.80
N ILE A 60 -10.56 4.74 -3.29
CA ILE A 60 -11.54 3.95 -4.05
C ILE A 60 -12.02 4.67 -5.33
N GLN A 61 -11.96 6.01 -5.37
CA GLN A 61 -12.34 6.83 -6.53
C GLN A 61 -11.20 7.03 -7.55
N GLY A 62 -9.97 6.62 -7.23
CA GLY A 62 -8.79 6.77 -8.08
C GLY A 62 -7.69 7.62 -7.45
N LYS A 63 -6.84 8.20 -8.30
CA LYS A 63 -5.69 9.00 -7.85
C LYS A 63 -6.16 10.33 -7.25
N ILE A 64 -5.64 10.67 -6.08
CA ILE A 64 -5.92 11.92 -5.38
C ILE A 64 -4.63 12.72 -5.18
N SER A 65 -4.76 14.05 -5.05
CA SER A 65 -3.60 14.93 -4.87
C SER A 65 -3.05 14.95 -3.45
N THR A 66 -3.90 14.66 -2.46
CA THR A 66 -3.55 14.62 -1.03
C THR A 66 -4.29 13.48 -0.37
N SER A 67 -3.72 12.88 0.67
CA SER A 67 -4.42 11.86 1.46
C SER A 67 -5.61 12.46 2.20
N VAL A 68 -6.74 11.76 2.17
CA VAL A 68 -7.94 12.04 2.95
C VAL A 68 -7.74 11.65 4.41
N LEU A 69 -7.05 10.54 4.67
CA LEU A 69 -6.75 10.06 6.04
C LEU A 69 -5.68 10.91 6.74
N PHE A 70 -4.68 11.38 5.98
CA PHE A 70 -3.51 12.10 6.47
C PHE A 70 -3.22 13.35 5.61
N PRO A 71 -4.03 14.41 5.74
CA PRO A 71 -3.93 15.60 4.88
C PRO A 71 -2.63 16.41 5.04
N ASP A 72 -1.96 16.32 6.19
CA ASP A 72 -0.68 16.99 6.45
C ASP A 72 0.53 16.21 5.91
N PHE A 73 0.32 15.01 5.34
CA PHE A 73 1.42 14.20 4.84
C PHE A 73 1.93 14.72 3.48
N PRO A 74 3.25 14.89 3.31
CA PRO A 74 3.81 15.50 2.09
C PRO A 74 3.72 14.54 0.89
N GLU A 75 3.57 15.11 -0.31
CA GLU A 75 3.58 14.39 -1.59
C GLU A 75 4.97 13.85 -2.00
N SER A 76 6.02 14.27 -1.29
CA SER A 76 7.38 13.77 -1.48
C SER A 76 8.13 13.73 -0.16
N ILE A 77 8.81 12.61 0.08
CA ILE A 77 9.70 12.43 1.22
C ILE A 77 11.14 12.34 0.71
N HIS A 78 12.05 13.03 1.40
CA HIS A 78 13.47 12.82 1.22
C HIS A 78 13.97 11.95 2.37
N VAL A 79 14.31 10.70 2.08
CA VAL A 79 15.01 9.84 3.04
C VAL A 79 16.51 10.09 2.89
N PRO A 80 17.18 10.76 3.85
CA PRO A 80 18.63 10.79 3.85
C PRO A 80 19.10 9.34 4.03
N PHE A 81 19.84 8.82 3.05
CA PHE A 81 20.55 7.56 3.21
C PHE A 81 21.59 7.73 4.32
N GLU A 82 21.24 7.35 5.55
CA GLU A 82 22.22 7.12 6.60
C GLU A 82 22.80 5.72 6.35
N LYS A 83 24.06 5.69 5.91
CA LYS A 83 24.86 4.47 5.75
C LYS A 83 25.29 3.91 7.09
#